data_AF-A0A7C4TR71-F1
#
_entry.id   AF-A0A7C4TR71-F1
#
_cell.length_a   1.000
_cell.length_b   1.000
_cell.length_c   1.000
_cell.angle_alpha   90.00
_cell.angle_beta   90.00
_cell.angle_gamma   90.00
#
_symmetry.space_group_name_H-M   'P 1'
#
loop_
_entity.id
_entity.type
_entity.pdbx_description
1 polymer ?
#
loop_
_entity_poly.entity_id
_entity_poly.type
_entity_poly.pdbx_seq_one_letter_code
_entity_poly.pdbx_strand_id
1 'polypeptide(L)'
;MVAIVGFGRDQILSAVRQMYREVATAPSKQFHFPTGRAACLYVGYPESLIEGVPAGALESFAGVGCPFAAGLIRPGDVVLDVGAGSGTDALIAARLAGPHGRVLALDLTPEMIDKLRRNVALVGAGNVEVIEGNAEAIPLPDASVDVVTSNGVLNLVPDKPSAFAEIHRVLRPGGRAQIADVVVSRPLGEKARNNPQLWAECVVGAMTEDDYLDLVRTVGFTDVKVLRRFDYFAGSSSADTRRTASVLGARAVEITMRKPLVTNASTPPGAWMRRLWPGRLVRRARQHGLLGVLGSLGAVAACYGVLAVVSALALLGIAVPLDTRLWTALIVVMTLLALLALAWNVNVHRSLVPALVGAAGAALVLYAILGAYDWRIEAAGFAALVAAALFDLHLFRRAMGC
;
A
#
# COMPACT_ATOMS: atom_id res chain seq x y z
N MET A 1 -4.88 -16.35 -1.53
CA MET A 1 -5.71 -15.67 -2.54
C MET A 1 -6.99 -15.24 -1.83
N VAL A 2 -7.12 -13.97 -1.48
CA VAL A 2 -8.37 -13.44 -0.91
C VAL A 2 -9.01 -12.63 -2.02
N ALA A 3 -10.07 -13.17 -2.62
CA ALA A 3 -10.91 -12.41 -3.52
C ALA A 3 -11.55 -11.29 -2.71
N ILE A 4 -11.18 -10.05 -3.02
CA ILE A 4 -11.77 -8.87 -2.38
C ILE A 4 -13.18 -8.74 -2.93
N VAL A 5 -14.18 -8.63 -2.04
CA VAL A 5 -15.57 -8.35 -2.44
C VAL A 5 -15.66 -6.86 -2.81
N GLY A 6 -15.34 -6.58 -4.07
CA GLY A 6 -15.34 -5.27 -4.72
C GLY A 6 -15.30 -5.45 -6.24
N PHE A 7 -15.39 -4.35 -7.00
CA PHE A 7 -15.63 -4.36 -8.44
C PHE A 7 -14.72 -5.28 -9.27
N GLY A 8 -15.29 -5.88 -10.31
CA GLY A 8 -14.55 -6.69 -11.26
C GLY A 8 -13.49 -5.88 -12.01
N ARG A 9 -12.40 -6.54 -12.42
CA ARG A 9 -11.25 -5.93 -13.12
C ARG A 9 -11.69 -4.98 -14.24
N ASP A 10 -12.61 -5.44 -15.09
CA ASP A 10 -13.07 -4.68 -16.25
C ASP A 10 -13.87 -3.42 -15.87
N GLN A 11 -14.60 -3.44 -14.74
CA GLN A 11 -15.32 -2.28 -14.23
C GLN A 11 -14.33 -1.19 -13.76
N ILE A 12 -13.25 -1.59 -13.08
CA ILE A 12 -12.18 -0.67 -12.67
C ILE A 12 -11.49 -0.09 -13.91
N LEU A 13 -11.05 -0.92 -14.85
CA LEU A 13 -10.37 -0.46 -16.06
C LEU A 13 -11.27 0.44 -16.92
N SER A 14 -12.57 0.16 -16.99
CA SER A 14 -13.56 1.01 -17.69
C SER A 14 -13.74 2.36 -17.00
N ALA A 15 -13.88 2.39 -15.67
CA ALA A 15 -14.00 3.64 -14.90
C ALA A 15 -12.75 4.52 -15.02
N VAL A 16 -11.56 3.91 -14.96
CA VAL A 16 -10.28 4.62 -15.18
C VAL A 16 -10.22 5.18 -16.60
N ARG A 17 -10.47 4.38 -17.63
CA ARG A 17 -10.50 4.85 -19.03
C ARG A 17 -11.46 6.01 -19.24
N GLN A 18 -12.67 5.95 -18.66
CA GLN A 18 -13.65 7.03 -18.78
C GLN A 18 -13.17 8.33 -18.10
N MET A 19 -12.58 8.25 -16.90
CA MET A 19 -12.02 9.43 -16.22
C MET A 19 -10.90 10.08 -17.04
N TYR A 20 -9.92 9.29 -17.51
CA TYR A 20 -8.77 9.82 -18.24
C TYR A 20 -9.10 10.23 -19.69
N ARG A 21 -10.14 9.65 -20.30
CA ARG A 21 -10.78 10.19 -21.51
C ARG A 21 -11.27 11.63 -21.29
N GLU A 22 -11.94 11.90 -20.17
CA GLU A 22 -12.41 13.25 -19.85
C GLU A 22 -11.24 14.23 -19.59
N VAL A 23 -10.18 13.79 -18.90
CA VAL A 23 -8.95 14.61 -18.73
C VAL A 23 -8.27 14.90 -20.08
N ALA A 24 -8.31 13.97 -21.04
CA ALA A 24 -7.74 14.16 -22.38
C ALA A 24 -8.58 15.12 -23.24
N THR A 25 -9.91 14.96 -23.23
CA THR A 25 -10.85 15.62 -24.15
C THR A 25 -11.47 16.92 -23.63
N ALA A 26 -11.56 17.07 -22.31
CA ALA A 26 -12.09 18.27 -21.64
C ALA A 26 -11.14 18.71 -20.49
N PRO A 27 -9.87 19.04 -20.77
CA PRO A 27 -8.86 19.37 -19.75
C PRO A 27 -9.21 20.60 -18.89
N SER A 28 -10.09 21.48 -19.38
CA SER A 28 -10.60 22.65 -18.64
C SER A 28 -11.76 22.33 -17.69
N LYS A 29 -12.28 21.09 -17.69
CA LYS A 29 -13.28 20.63 -16.72
C LYS A 29 -12.67 20.62 -15.32
N GLN A 30 -13.47 20.95 -14.31
CA GLN A 30 -13.03 20.81 -12.92
C GLN A 30 -12.99 19.34 -12.51
N PHE A 31 -11.81 18.87 -12.11
CA PHE A 31 -11.59 17.55 -11.52
C PHE A 31 -11.40 17.65 -9.99
N HIS A 32 -11.61 16.54 -9.29
CA HIS A 32 -11.37 16.38 -7.86
C HIS A 32 -9.89 16.26 -7.51
N PHE A 33 -9.01 16.03 -8.49
CA PHE A 33 -7.55 16.09 -8.35
C PHE A 33 -6.96 17.31 -9.10
N PRO A 34 -5.78 17.83 -8.70
CA PRO A 34 -5.03 18.81 -9.48
C PRO A 34 -4.75 18.33 -10.91
N THR A 35 -5.00 19.21 -11.89
CA THR A 35 -4.61 19.00 -13.30
C THR A 35 -3.87 20.21 -13.88
N GLY A 36 -3.28 20.03 -15.06
CA GLY A 36 -2.69 21.14 -15.82
C GLY A 36 -1.25 21.50 -15.43
N ARG A 37 -0.67 22.53 -16.09
CA ARG A 37 0.68 23.07 -15.77
C ARG A 37 0.83 23.46 -14.30
N ALA A 38 -0.23 24.00 -13.69
CA ALA A 38 -0.24 24.38 -12.28
C ALA A 38 -0.08 23.16 -11.35
N ALA A 39 -0.67 22.01 -11.71
CA ALA A 39 -0.47 20.77 -10.98
C ALA A 39 0.98 20.28 -11.07
N CYS A 40 1.66 20.38 -12.22
CA CYS A 40 3.08 20.03 -12.33
C CYS A 40 3.93 20.82 -11.31
N LEU A 41 3.75 22.14 -11.24
CA LEU A 41 4.47 22.98 -10.28
C LEU A 41 4.12 22.64 -8.83
N TYR A 42 2.83 22.46 -8.54
CA TYR A 42 2.34 22.08 -7.22
C TYR A 42 2.92 20.74 -6.74
N VAL A 43 3.02 19.74 -7.62
CA VAL A 43 3.67 18.46 -7.32
C VAL A 43 5.20 18.49 -7.45
N GLY A 44 5.81 19.67 -7.57
CA GLY A 44 7.25 19.88 -7.38
C GLY A 44 8.12 19.72 -8.64
N TYR A 45 7.57 19.87 -9.84
CA TYR A 45 8.41 19.99 -11.04
C TYR A 45 9.09 21.36 -11.05
N PRO A 46 10.41 21.45 -11.25
CA PRO A 46 11.07 22.72 -11.54
C PRO A 46 10.62 23.23 -12.90
N GLU A 47 10.52 24.56 -13.05
CA GLU A 47 10.04 25.18 -14.30
C GLU A 47 10.87 24.76 -15.53
N SER A 48 12.18 24.59 -15.36
CA SER A 48 13.12 24.18 -16.42
C SER A 48 12.89 22.77 -16.99
N LEU A 49 12.22 21.87 -16.25
CA LEU A 49 11.81 20.57 -16.80
C LEU A 49 10.53 20.70 -17.65
N ILE A 50 9.56 21.51 -17.22
CA ILE A 50 8.30 21.69 -17.97
C ILE A 50 8.40 22.73 -19.09
N GLU A 51 9.43 23.58 -19.10
CA GLU A 51 9.75 24.47 -20.20
C GLU A 51 9.97 23.67 -21.50
N GLY A 52 9.32 24.08 -22.59
CA GLY A 52 9.36 23.36 -23.88
C GLY A 52 8.45 22.13 -23.97
N VAL A 53 7.76 21.73 -22.89
CA VAL A 53 6.70 20.70 -22.97
C VAL A 53 5.43 21.34 -23.57
N PRO A 54 4.78 20.73 -24.58
CA PRO A 54 3.58 21.29 -25.21
C PRO A 54 2.45 21.60 -24.22
N ALA A 55 1.72 22.69 -24.47
CA ALA A 55 0.51 23.03 -23.72
C ALA A 55 -0.51 21.86 -23.73
N GLY A 56 -0.68 21.20 -24.88
CA GLY A 56 -1.54 20.02 -25.03
C GLY A 56 -1.08 18.78 -24.27
N ALA A 57 0.18 18.72 -23.82
CA ALA A 57 0.63 17.70 -22.86
C ALA A 57 0.30 18.15 -21.44
N LEU A 58 0.75 19.36 -21.08
CA LEU A 58 0.62 19.93 -19.73
C LEU A 58 -0.83 20.08 -19.27
N GLU A 59 -1.76 20.47 -20.13
CA GLU A 59 -3.18 20.70 -19.78
C GLU A 59 -3.90 19.43 -19.29
N SER A 60 -3.46 18.25 -19.75
CA SER A 60 -4.00 16.95 -19.35
C SER A 60 -3.10 16.22 -18.36
N PHE A 61 -2.09 16.88 -17.79
CA PHE A 61 -1.32 16.33 -16.68
C PHE A 61 -2.23 16.09 -15.46
N ALA A 62 -2.08 14.92 -14.83
CA ALA A 62 -2.82 14.51 -13.63
C ALA A 62 -1.93 13.65 -12.69
N GLY A 63 -0.60 13.90 -12.71
CA GLY A 63 0.35 13.20 -11.88
C GLY A 63 0.30 13.62 -10.40
N VAL A 64 0.85 12.77 -9.53
CA VAL A 64 0.82 12.91 -8.07
C VAL A 64 2.19 13.22 -7.45
N GLY A 65 3.24 13.36 -8.27
CA GLY A 65 4.61 13.70 -7.87
C GLY A 65 5.50 13.93 -9.08
N CYS A 66 6.80 14.11 -8.86
CA CYS A 66 7.81 14.29 -9.90
C CYS A 66 8.72 13.04 -9.98
N PRO A 67 8.55 12.16 -10.99
CA PRO A 67 9.33 10.93 -11.14
C PRO A 67 10.77 11.18 -11.65
N PHE A 68 11.27 12.41 -11.61
CA PHE A 68 12.62 12.80 -12.05
C PHE A 68 13.54 13.27 -10.90
N ALA A 69 13.01 13.44 -9.68
CA ALA A 69 13.72 14.04 -8.54
C ALA A 69 15.07 13.38 -8.14
N ALA A 70 15.32 12.10 -8.48
CA ALA A 70 16.61 11.44 -8.22
C ALA A 70 17.57 11.42 -9.44
N GLY A 71 17.20 12.02 -10.58
CA GLY A 71 18.07 12.11 -11.76
C GLY A 71 18.47 10.74 -12.33
N LEU A 72 17.55 9.78 -12.36
CA LEU A 72 17.88 8.39 -12.73
C LEU A 72 18.11 8.18 -14.24
N ILE A 73 17.54 9.05 -15.07
CA ILE A 73 17.67 9.03 -16.53
C ILE A 73 18.99 9.67 -16.94
N ARG A 74 19.69 9.02 -17.87
CA ARG A 74 20.99 9.41 -18.42
C ARG A 74 20.89 9.48 -19.94
N PRO A 75 21.74 10.29 -20.61
CA PRO A 75 21.86 10.26 -22.06
C PRO A 75 22.13 8.85 -22.58
N GLY A 76 21.33 8.38 -23.54
CA GLY A 76 21.41 7.03 -24.10
C GLY A 76 20.59 5.95 -23.38
N ASP A 77 19.96 6.24 -22.23
CA ASP A 77 19.06 5.27 -21.58
C ASP A 77 17.84 4.95 -22.47
N VAL A 78 17.39 3.69 -22.43
CA VAL A 78 16.03 3.31 -22.84
C VAL A 78 15.11 3.47 -21.62
N VAL A 79 14.18 4.42 -21.69
CA VAL A 79 13.21 4.72 -20.62
C VAL A 79 11.84 4.16 -20.99
N LEU A 80 11.13 3.60 -20.03
CA LEU A 80 9.69 3.28 -20.15
C LEU A 80 8.90 4.17 -19.19
N ASP A 81 7.95 4.91 -19.72
CA ASP A 81 7.01 5.72 -18.93
C ASP A 81 5.66 5.00 -18.85
N VAL A 82 5.30 4.54 -17.64
CA VAL A 82 4.11 3.70 -17.41
C VAL A 82 2.92 4.56 -17.01
N GLY A 83 1.96 4.66 -17.94
CA GLY A 83 0.80 5.56 -17.90
C GLY A 83 1.19 6.98 -18.29
N ALA A 84 1.78 7.11 -19.48
CA ALA A 84 2.34 8.36 -20.00
C ALA A 84 1.31 9.46 -20.27
N GLY A 85 0.01 9.12 -20.30
CA GLY A 85 -1.08 10.05 -20.52
C GLY A 85 -0.92 10.84 -21.82
N SER A 86 -1.03 12.17 -21.73
CA SER A 86 -0.81 13.12 -22.82
C SER A 86 0.67 13.36 -23.16
N GLY A 87 1.61 12.72 -22.44
CA GLY A 87 3.05 12.74 -22.73
C GLY A 87 3.89 13.74 -21.94
N THR A 88 3.39 14.33 -20.84
CA THR A 88 4.19 15.28 -20.05
C THR A 88 5.49 14.66 -19.55
N ASP A 89 5.42 13.48 -18.90
CA ASP A 89 6.60 12.81 -18.34
C ASP A 89 7.44 12.15 -19.44
N ALA A 90 6.82 11.47 -20.40
CA ALA A 90 7.51 10.94 -21.58
C ALA A 90 8.34 11.97 -22.36
N LEU A 91 7.84 13.20 -22.58
CA LEU A 91 8.58 14.24 -23.30
C LEU A 91 9.71 14.86 -22.47
N ILE A 92 9.57 14.90 -21.15
CA ILE A 92 10.66 15.27 -20.23
C ILE A 92 11.74 14.19 -20.26
N ALA A 93 11.35 12.92 -20.13
CA ALA A 93 12.25 11.77 -20.26
C ALA A 93 13.00 11.77 -21.59
N ALA A 94 12.34 12.15 -22.70
CA ALA A 94 12.94 12.19 -24.03
C ALA A 94 14.06 13.22 -24.15
N ARG A 95 13.92 14.38 -23.50
CA ARG A 95 14.99 15.38 -23.39
C ARG A 95 16.13 14.91 -22.50
N LEU A 96 15.83 14.28 -21.36
CA LEU A 96 16.83 13.78 -20.41
C LEU A 96 17.66 12.60 -20.98
N ALA A 97 17.01 11.71 -21.73
CA ALA A 97 17.67 10.59 -22.41
C ALA A 97 18.42 11.03 -23.68
N GLY A 98 18.13 12.23 -24.21
CA GLY A 98 18.82 12.82 -25.35
C GLY A 98 18.59 12.09 -26.68
N PRO A 99 19.25 12.53 -27.77
CA PRO A 99 19.00 12.05 -29.13
C PRO A 99 19.43 10.59 -29.38
N HIS A 100 20.22 9.99 -28.48
CA HIS A 100 20.64 8.60 -28.54
C HIS A 100 19.89 7.67 -27.57
N GLY A 101 19.08 8.24 -26.66
CA GLY A 101 18.16 7.46 -25.84
C GLY A 101 16.86 7.14 -26.58
N ARG A 102 15.97 6.38 -25.93
CA ARG A 102 14.62 6.07 -26.44
C ARG A 102 13.63 6.10 -25.30
N VAL A 103 12.45 6.65 -25.51
CA VAL A 103 11.33 6.61 -24.56
C VAL A 103 10.21 5.77 -25.12
N LEU A 104 9.78 4.79 -24.34
CA LEU A 104 8.64 3.94 -24.59
C LEU A 104 7.50 4.48 -23.72
N ALA A 105 6.56 5.20 -24.32
CA ALA A 105 5.47 5.85 -23.62
C ALA A 105 4.23 4.93 -23.65
N LEU A 106 3.96 4.23 -22.55
CA LEU A 106 2.88 3.25 -22.42
C LEU A 106 1.64 3.90 -21.82
N ASP A 107 0.48 3.78 -22.46
CA ASP A 107 -0.81 4.14 -21.87
C ASP A 107 -1.93 3.17 -22.30
N LEU A 108 -3.07 3.22 -21.59
CA LEU A 108 -4.24 2.34 -21.77
C LEU A 108 -5.45 3.06 -22.41
N THR A 109 -5.40 4.39 -22.50
CA THR A 109 -6.54 5.27 -22.84
C THR A 109 -6.35 5.88 -24.23
N PRO A 110 -7.16 5.49 -25.25
CA PRO A 110 -6.96 5.94 -26.63
C PRO A 110 -6.89 7.47 -26.80
N GLU A 111 -7.70 8.24 -26.09
CA GLU A 111 -7.71 9.70 -26.22
C GLU A 111 -6.45 10.37 -25.64
N MET A 112 -5.84 9.77 -24.63
CA MET A 112 -4.53 10.18 -24.11
C MET A 112 -3.43 9.85 -25.11
N ILE A 113 -3.42 8.61 -25.61
CA ILE A 113 -2.48 8.10 -26.62
C ILE A 113 -2.47 9.00 -27.86
N ASP A 114 -3.64 9.37 -28.38
CA ASP A 114 -3.73 10.25 -29.54
C ASP A 114 -3.28 11.68 -29.25
N LYS A 115 -3.46 12.16 -28.01
CA LYS A 115 -2.94 13.46 -27.58
C LYS A 115 -1.42 13.44 -27.46
N LEU A 116 -0.87 12.39 -26.86
CA LEU A 116 0.56 12.09 -26.80
C LEU A 116 1.19 12.01 -28.21
N ARG A 117 0.59 11.27 -29.15
CA ARG A 117 1.05 11.22 -30.56
C ARG A 117 1.12 12.61 -31.19
N ARG A 118 0.08 13.45 -31.01
CA ARG A 118 0.08 14.84 -31.50
C ARG A 118 1.18 15.68 -30.85
N ASN A 119 1.36 15.57 -29.54
CA ASN A 119 2.38 16.32 -28.80
C ASN A 119 3.82 15.91 -29.20
N VAL A 120 4.08 14.61 -29.38
CA VAL A 120 5.35 14.06 -29.89
C VAL A 120 5.67 14.59 -31.29
N ALA A 121 4.69 14.57 -32.19
CA ALA A 121 4.84 15.12 -33.54
C ALA A 121 5.09 16.63 -33.53
N LEU A 122 4.38 17.39 -32.68
CA LEU A 122 4.50 18.84 -32.57
C LEU A 122 5.91 19.31 -32.16
N VAL A 123 6.62 18.56 -31.32
CA VAL A 123 8.00 18.88 -30.92
C VAL A 123 9.08 18.11 -31.69
N GLY A 124 8.69 17.27 -32.65
CA GLY A 124 9.61 16.44 -33.43
C GLY A 124 10.40 15.43 -32.59
N ALA A 125 9.83 14.91 -31.49
CA ALA A 125 10.51 13.99 -30.58
C ALA A 125 10.65 12.57 -31.16
N GLY A 126 11.51 12.41 -32.17
CA GLY A 126 11.74 11.15 -32.89
C GLY A 126 12.34 10.01 -32.06
N ASN A 127 12.72 10.26 -30.81
CA ASN A 127 13.14 9.25 -29.84
C ASN A 127 12.00 8.74 -28.93
N VAL A 128 10.75 9.19 -29.13
CA VAL A 128 9.57 8.71 -28.39
C VAL A 128 8.75 7.75 -29.25
N GLU A 129 8.48 6.57 -28.69
CA GLU A 129 7.58 5.57 -29.24
C GLU A 129 6.34 5.45 -28.34
N VAL A 130 5.16 5.47 -28.95
CA VAL A 130 3.88 5.43 -28.23
C VAL A 130 3.29 4.02 -28.29
N ILE A 131 3.06 3.42 -27.12
CA ILE A 131 2.61 2.04 -26.96
C ILE A 131 1.23 2.03 -26.29
N GLU A 132 0.26 1.39 -26.93
CA GLU A 132 -1.02 1.06 -26.29
C GLU A 132 -0.88 -0.25 -25.52
N GLY A 133 -1.19 -0.26 -24.23
CA GLY A 133 -1.11 -1.46 -23.40
C GLY A 133 -1.48 -1.25 -21.94
N ASN A 134 -1.41 -2.33 -21.16
CA ASN A 134 -1.75 -2.32 -19.75
C ASN A 134 -0.46 -2.50 -18.91
N ALA A 135 -0.32 -1.74 -17.82
CA ALA A 135 0.77 -1.93 -16.85
C ALA A 135 0.81 -3.36 -16.26
N GLU A 136 -0.32 -4.07 -16.20
CA GLU A 136 -0.43 -5.47 -15.76
C GLU A 136 0.10 -6.50 -16.77
N ALA A 137 0.38 -6.09 -18.01
CA ALA A 137 0.89 -6.93 -19.10
C ALA A 137 1.58 -6.03 -20.14
N ILE A 138 2.83 -5.65 -19.86
CA ILE A 138 3.58 -4.66 -20.64
C ILE A 138 4.09 -5.34 -21.92
N PRO A 139 3.74 -4.86 -23.13
CA PRO A 139 4.04 -5.53 -24.39
C PRO A 139 5.50 -5.28 -24.84
N LEU A 140 6.46 -5.48 -23.94
CA LEU A 140 7.89 -5.32 -24.14
C LEU A 140 8.66 -6.59 -23.72
N PRO A 141 9.81 -6.89 -24.36
CA PRO A 141 10.66 -8.00 -23.95
C PRO A 141 11.23 -7.84 -22.53
N ASP A 142 11.61 -8.95 -21.92
CA ASP A 142 12.40 -9.00 -20.69
C ASP A 142 13.72 -8.23 -20.86
N ALA A 143 14.15 -7.53 -19.80
CA ALA A 143 15.42 -6.80 -19.79
C ALA A 143 15.64 -5.85 -21.00
N SER A 144 14.56 -5.21 -21.48
CA SER A 144 14.58 -4.29 -22.62
C SER A 144 14.92 -2.84 -22.24
N VAL A 145 14.60 -2.38 -21.02
CA VAL A 145 14.71 -0.96 -20.61
C VAL A 145 15.70 -0.72 -19.45
N ASP A 146 16.33 0.45 -19.43
CA ASP A 146 17.30 0.88 -18.41
C ASP A 146 16.64 1.59 -17.23
N VAL A 147 15.58 2.37 -17.50
CA VAL A 147 14.85 3.17 -16.51
C VAL A 147 13.34 3.02 -16.69
N VAL A 148 12.59 2.97 -15.58
CA VAL A 148 11.13 3.11 -15.58
C VAL A 148 10.68 4.32 -14.78
N THR A 149 9.79 5.12 -15.35
CA THR A 149 9.02 6.17 -14.66
C THR A 149 7.54 5.79 -14.57
N SER A 150 6.85 6.26 -13.53
CA SER A 150 5.39 6.19 -13.44
C SER A 150 4.87 7.22 -12.43
N ASN A 151 3.68 7.77 -12.67
CA ASN A 151 3.17 8.92 -11.92
C ASN A 151 1.66 8.84 -11.64
N GLY A 152 1.28 8.33 -10.45
CA GLY A 152 -0.11 8.18 -10.01
C GLY A 152 -0.87 7.00 -10.61
N VAL A 153 -0.22 6.21 -11.47
CA VAL A 153 -0.88 5.19 -12.31
C VAL A 153 -1.09 3.87 -11.56
N LEU A 154 -0.13 3.43 -10.74
CA LEU A 154 -0.18 2.11 -10.11
C LEU A 154 -1.29 1.97 -9.06
N ASN A 155 -1.80 3.07 -8.50
CA ASN A 155 -3.04 3.05 -7.70
C ASN A 155 -4.32 2.79 -8.50
N LEU A 156 -4.32 3.05 -9.81
CA LEU A 156 -5.47 2.78 -10.67
C LEU A 156 -5.51 1.31 -11.12
N VAL A 157 -4.36 0.62 -11.08
CA VAL A 157 -4.19 -0.76 -11.49
C VAL A 157 -4.89 -1.74 -10.53
N PRO A 158 -5.78 -2.64 -11.03
CA PRO A 158 -6.42 -3.69 -10.23
C PRO A 158 -5.42 -4.64 -9.58
N ASP A 159 -4.54 -5.28 -10.38
CA ASP A 159 -3.48 -6.17 -9.90
C ASP A 159 -2.13 -5.43 -9.87
N LYS A 160 -2.01 -4.52 -8.89
CA LYS A 160 -0.77 -3.78 -8.62
C LYS A 160 0.47 -4.71 -8.45
N PRO A 161 0.37 -5.90 -7.80
CA PRO A 161 1.44 -6.90 -7.82
C PRO A 161 1.90 -7.34 -9.20
N SER A 162 0.97 -7.67 -10.11
CA SER A 162 1.33 -8.03 -11.49
C SER A 162 1.99 -6.87 -12.25
N ALA A 163 1.52 -5.63 -12.07
CA ALA A 163 2.18 -4.48 -12.69
C ALA A 163 3.60 -4.23 -12.17
N PHE A 164 3.85 -4.40 -10.87
CA PHE A 164 5.23 -4.35 -10.35
C PHE A 164 6.10 -5.49 -10.88
N ALA A 165 5.54 -6.69 -11.06
CA ALA A 165 6.25 -7.82 -11.65
C ALA A 165 6.64 -7.53 -13.11
N GLU A 166 5.75 -6.93 -13.89
CA GLU A 166 6.03 -6.49 -15.27
C GLU A 166 7.11 -5.41 -15.34
N ILE A 167 7.02 -4.37 -14.51
CA ILE A 167 8.07 -3.33 -14.38
C ILE A 167 9.43 -3.98 -14.04
N HIS A 168 9.44 -4.95 -13.13
CA HIS A 168 10.66 -5.70 -12.79
C HIS A 168 11.14 -6.61 -13.93
N ARG A 169 10.24 -7.19 -14.73
CA ARG A 169 10.57 -8.06 -15.87
C ARG A 169 11.27 -7.27 -16.98
N VAL A 170 10.68 -6.16 -17.42
CA VAL A 170 11.17 -5.34 -18.55
C VAL A 170 12.47 -4.59 -18.22
N LEU A 171 12.72 -4.25 -16.95
CA LEU A 171 13.99 -3.64 -16.53
C LEU A 171 15.19 -4.57 -16.77
N ARG A 172 16.31 -4.02 -17.25
CA ARG A 172 17.60 -4.70 -17.31
C ARG A 172 18.14 -4.99 -15.91
N PRO A 173 19.01 -6.00 -15.72
CA PRO A 173 19.79 -6.14 -14.48
C PRO A 173 20.57 -4.85 -14.19
N GLY A 174 20.46 -4.31 -12.98
CA GLY A 174 20.99 -2.98 -12.65
C GLY A 174 20.13 -1.79 -13.13
N GLY A 175 19.00 -2.05 -13.80
CA GLY A 175 18.02 -1.04 -14.21
C GLY A 175 17.36 -0.34 -13.01
N ARG A 176 16.84 0.85 -13.26
CA ARG A 176 16.40 1.82 -12.23
C ARG A 176 14.92 2.11 -12.39
N ALA A 177 14.21 2.42 -11.30
CA ALA A 177 12.87 2.99 -11.41
C ALA A 177 12.66 4.12 -10.41
N GLN A 178 11.94 5.16 -10.83
CA GLN A 178 11.41 6.20 -9.96
C GLN A 178 9.91 6.31 -10.17
N ILE A 179 9.14 6.17 -9.10
CA ILE A 179 7.68 6.15 -9.13
C ILE A 179 7.16 7.19 -8.15
N ALA A 180 6.21 8.00 -8.60
CA ALA A 180 5.36 8.82 -7.76
C ALA A 180 3.98 8.15 -7.65
N ASP A 181 3.47 7.95 -6.42
CA ASP A 181 2.17 7.33 -6.19
C ASP A 181 1.55 7.81 -4.87
N VAL A 182 0.28 7.50 -4.63
CA VAL A 182 -0.39 7.78 -3.35
C VAL A 182 -0.34 6.56 -2.41
N VAL A 183 -0.09 6.80 -1.13
CA VAL A 183 -0.19 5.79 -0.07
C VAL A 183 -1.05 6.30 1.07
N VAL A 184 -1.66 5.39 1.81
CA VAL A 184 -2.47 5.69 3.01
C VAL A 184 -1.74 5.27 4.29
N SER A 185 -2.10 5.89 5.42
CA SER A 185 -1.56 5.53 6.74
C SER A 185 -2.33 4.38 7.39
N ARG A 186 -3.53 4.08 6.90
CA ARG A 186 -4.40 2.98 7.34
C ARG A 186 -5.16 2.37 6.17
N PRO A 187 -5.48 1.06 6.19
CA PRO A 187 -6.28 0.43 5.15
C PRO A 187 -7.69 1.03 5.10
N LEU A 188 -8.25 1.13 3.89
CA LEU A 188 -9.65 1.50 3.66
C LEU A 188 -10.59 0.44 4.26
N GLY A 189 -11.70 0.90 4.85
CA GLY A 189 -12.83 0.02 5.18
C GLY A 189 -13.48 -0.57 3.93
N GLU A 190 -14.11 -1.74 4.06
CA GLU A 190 -14.69 -2.47 2.92
C GLU A 190 -15.72 -1.64 2.14
N LYS A 191 -16.52 -0.83 2.85
CA LYS A 191 -17.49 0.09 2.24
C LYS A 191 -16.86 1.14 1.32
N ALA A 192 -15.67 1.66 1.67
CA ALA A 192 -14.96 2.63 0.84
C ALA A 192 -14.33 1.99 -0.41
N ARG A 193 -14.01 0.69 -0.35
CA ARG A 193 -13.53 -0.09 -1.52
C ARG A 193 -14.61 -0.32 -2.57
N ASN A 194 -15.87 -0.20 -2.17
CA ASN A 194 -17.04 -0.57 -2.97
C ASN A 194 -17.81 0.64 -3.52
N ASN A 195 -17.16 1.81 -3.64
CA ASN A 195 -17.64 2.93 -4.45
C ASN A 195 -16.70 3.14 -5.67
N PRO A 196 -17.17 3.01 -6.93
CA PRO A 196 -16.32 3.07 -8.10
C PRO A 196 -15.94 4.51 -8.48
N GLN A 197 -16.72 5.52 -8.03
CA GLN A 197 -16.36 6.93 -8.19
C GLN A 197 -15.11 7.25 -7.36
N LEU A 198 -15.00 6.68 -6.16
CA LEU A 198 -13.82 6.84 -5.30
C LEU A 198 -12.55 6.14 -5.85
N TRP A 199 -12.67 5.16 -6.76
CA TRP A 199 -11.51 4.51 -7.38
C TRP A 199 -10.77 5.43 -8.33
N ALA A 200 -11.49 6.30 -9.04
CA ALA A 200 -10.94 7.34 -9.89
C ALA A 200 -10.37 8.55 -9.12
N GLU A 201 -10.36 8.52 -7.78
CA GLU A 201 -9.73 9.54 -6.92
C GLU A 201 -8.29 9.19 -6.52
N CYS A 202 -7.72 8.11 -7.05
CA CYS A 202 -6.41 7.53 -6.65
C CYS A 202 -6.30 7.11 -5.17
N VAL A 203 -7.35 7.33 -4.35
CA VAL A 203 -7.40 7.02 -2.92
C VAL A 203 -7.77 5.56 -2.65
N VAL A 204 -8.71 4.96 -3.41
CA VAL A 204 -9.24 3.63 -3.04
C VAL A 204 -8.34 2.47 -3.46
N GLY A 205 -7.60 2.61 -4.56
CA GLY A 205 -6.55 1.65 -4.92
C GLY A 205 -5.23 1.84 -4.16
N ALA A 206 -5.16 2.84 -3.26
CA ALA A 206 -4.02 3.08 -2.41
C ALA A 206 -3.89 2.03 -1.31
N MET A 207 -2.68 1.50 -1.17
CA MET A 207 -2.29 0.61 -0.07
C MET A 207 -1.53 1.38 1.01
N THR A 208 -1.26 0.74 2.16
CA THR A 208 -0.43 1.39 3.18
C THR A 208 1.00 1.53 2.68
N GLU A 209 1.73 2.55 3.13
CA GLU A 209 3.13 2.73 2.70
C GLU A 209 4.01 1.51 3.04
N ASP A 210 3.79 0.89 4.20
CA ASP A 210 4.47 -0.35 4.61
C ASP A 210 4.15 -1.49 3.61
N ASP A 211 2.88 -1.68 3.24
CA ASP A 211 2.47 -2.71 2.26
C ASP A 211 3.04 -2.44 0.85
N TYR A 212 3.10 -1.17 0.43
CA TYR A 212 3.66 -0.74 -0.85
C TYR A 212 5.15 -1.07 -0.96
N LEU A 213 5.92 -0.65 0.05
CA LEU A 213 7.35 -0.91 0.11
C LEU A 213 7.63 -2.41 0.27
N ASP A 214 6.79 -3.15 0.99
CA ASP A 214 6.91 -4.60 1.11
C ASP A 214 6.51 -5.36 -0.16
N LEU A 215 5.57 -4.86 -0.96
CA LEU A 215 5.26 -5.40 -2.29
C LEU A 215 6.47 -5.24 -3.22
N VAL A 216 7.00 -4.02 -3.34
CA VAL A 216 8.18 -3.70 -4.16
C VAL A 216 9.37 -4.60 -3.80
N ARG A 217 9.69 -4.76 -2.50
CA ARG A 217 10.75 -5.67 -2.03
C ARG A 217 10.44 -7.17 -2.26
N THR A 218 9.16 -7.55 -2.31
CA THR A 218 8.75 -8.95 -2.53
C THR A 218 8.86 -9.34 -4.00
N VAL A 219 8.65 -8.40 -4.92
CA VAL A 219 8.83 -8.60 -6.37
C VAL A 219 10.30 -8.79 -6.76
N GLY A 220 11.23 -8.15 -6.04
CA GLY A 220 12.68 -8.36 -6.24
C GLY A 220 13.52 -7.08 -6.22
N PHE A 221 12.89 -5.91 -6.11
CA PHE A 221 13.60 -4.64 -6.09
C PHE A 221 14.48 -4.46 -4.86
N THR A 222 15.66 -3.88 -5.10
CA THR A 222 16.67 -3.51 -4.11
C THR A 222 16.87 -1.99 -4.06
N ASP A 223 17.60 -1.49 -3.06
CA ASP A 223 17.88 -0.06 -2.84
C ASP A 223 16.61 0.83 -2.83
N VAL A 224 15.52 0.30 -2.26
CA VAL A 224 14.22 0.98 -2.21
C VAL A 224 14.27 2.13 -1.20
N LYS A 225 14.19 3.37 -1.68
CA LYS A 225 14.27 4.60 -0.88
C LYS A 225 13.07 5.50 -1.17
N VAL A 226 12.41 5.99 -0.12
CA VAL A 226 11.41 7.05 -0.23
C VAL A 226 12.14 8.40 -0.20
N LEU A 227 12.08 9.12 -1.32
CA LEU A 227 12.75 10.41 -1.54
C LEU A 227 11.97 11.55 -0.89
N ARG A 228 10.65 11.56 -1.09
CA ARG A 228 9.74 12.62 -0.63
C ARG A 228 8.41 12.03 -0.20
N ARG A 229 7.77 12.71 0.75
CA ARG A 229 6.37 12.49 1.15
C ARG A 229 5.70 13.84 1.25
N PHE A 230 4.54 14.04 0.65
CA PHE A 230 3.84 15.32 0.72
C PHE A 230 2.32 15.16 0.65
N ASP A 231 1.60 16.15 1.19
CA ASP A 231 0.14 16.21 1.09
C ASP A 231 -0.26 16.75 -0.29
N TYR A 232 -0.46 15.83 -1.23
CA TYR A 232 -1.01 16.08 -2.56
C TYR A 232 -2.50 16.46 -2.54
N PHE A 233 -3.24 16.00 -1.52
CA PHE A 233 -4.68 16.20 -1.46
C PHE A 233 -5.03 17.62 -0.98
N ALA A 234 -4.14 18.31 -0.29
CA ALA A 234 -4.29 19.75 0.01
C ALA A 234 -4.62 20.60 -1.24
N GLY A 235 -4.10 20.24 -2.42
CA GLY A 235 -4.39 20.89 -3.71
C GLY A 235 -5.69 20.44 -4.40
N SER A 236 -6.39 19.42 -3.89
CA SER A 236 -7.68 18.97 -4.42
C SER A 236 -8.71 20.09 -4.33
N SER A 237 -9.51 20.29 -5.40
CA SER A 237 -10.64 21.23 -5.37
C SER A 237 -11.80 20.73 -4.49
N SER A 238 -11.95 19.40 -4.34
CA SER A 238 -13.04 18.74 -3.60
C SER A 238 -12.82 18.73 -2.09
N ALA A 239 -13.78 19.31 -1.34
CA ALA A 239 -13.75 19.30 0.12
C ALA A 239 -13.87 17.89 0.71
N ASP A 240 -14.65 17.01 0.07
CA ASP A 240 -14.85 15.63 0.52
C ASP A 240 -13.63 14.75 0.20
N THR A 241 -12.94 14.97 -0.91
CA THR A 241 -11.65 14.31 -1.20
C THR A 241 -10.60 14.74 -0.18
N ARG A 242 -10.48 16.05 0.14
CA ARG A 242 -9.59 16.55 1.22
C ARG A 242 -9.92 15.93 2.58
N ARG A 243 -11.20 15.86 2.94
CA ARG A 243 -11.66 15.22 4.18
C ARG A 243 -11.32 13.72 4.21
N THR A 244 -11.56 13.02 3.11
CA THR A 244 -11.32 11.57 2.96
C THR A 244 -9.84 11.21 2.97
N ALA A 245 -8.96 12.11 2.49
CA ALA A 245 -7.51 12.00 2.54
C ALA A 245 -6.88 12.39 3.89
N SER A 246 -7.54 13.25 4.67
CA SER A 246 -7.19 13.54 6.07
C SER A 246 -7.66 12.45 7.05
N VAL A 247 -8.87 11.93 6.82
CA VAL A 247 -9.21 10.52 7.10
C VAL A 247 -8.26 9.64 6.26
N LEU A 248 -8.07 8.35 6.55
CA LEU A 248 -7.06 7.48 5.91
C LEU A 248 -5.56 7.88 6.09
N GLY A 249 -5.23 9.17 6.23
CA GLY A 249 -3.85 9.68 6.22
C GLY A 249 -3.18 9.45 4.87
N ALA A 250 -3.83 9.87 3.79
CA ALA A 250 -3.38 9.72 2.42
C ALA A 250 -2.32 10.78 2.07
N ARG A 251 -1.27 10.39 1.35
CA ARG A 251 -0.18 11.28 0.92
C ARG A 251 0.47 10.77 -0.36
N ALA A 252 1.03 11.67 -1.15
CA ALA A 252 1.91 11.28 -2.24
C ALA A 252 3.30 10.89 -1.70
N VAL A 253 3.92 9.91 -2.34
CA VAL A 253 5.29 9.45 -2.07
C VAL A 253 6.05 9.28 -3.37
N GLU A 254 7.33 9.64 -3.33
CA GLU A 254 8.28 9.44 -4.42
C GLU A 254 9.29 8.38 -3.99
N ILE A 255 9.39 7.31 -4.77
CA ILE A 255 10.17 6.12 -4.43
C ILE A 255 11.14 5.83 -5.56
N THR A 256 12.43 5.71 -5.24
CA THR A 256 13.44 5.12 -6.14
C THR A 256 13.71 3.68 -5.75
N MET A 257 14.00 2.85 -6.74
CA MET A 257 14.33 1.44 -6.59
C MET A 257 15.22 0.94 -7.74
N ARG A 258 15.87 -0.21 -7.57
CA ARG A 258 16.79 -0.80 -8.55
C ARG A 258 16.57 -2.31 -8.70
N LYS A 259 16.60 -2.83 -9.93
CA LYS A 259 16.69 -4.27 -10.20
C LYS A 259 18.13 -4.73 -9.93
N PRO A 260 18.37 -5.82 -9.17
CA PRO A 260 19.73 -6.28 -8.87
C PRO A 260 20.54 -6.59 -10.14
N LEU A 261 21.87 -6.44 -10.06
CA LEU A 261 22.80 -6.74 -11.16
C LEU A 261 22.89 -8.24 -11.46
N VAL A 262 22.81 -9.07 -10.42
CA VAL A 262 22.79 -10.52 -10.55
C VAL A 262 21.35 -10.99 -10.39
N THR A 263 20.72 -11.41 -11.48
CA THR A 263 19.44 -12.12 -11.46
C THR A 263 19.67 -13.56 -10.99
N ASN A 264 20.08 -13.72 -9.73
CA ASN A 264 20.24 -15.05 -9.15
C ASN A 264 18.85 -15.68 -9.05
N ALA A 265 18.58 -16.70 -9.89
CA ALA A 265 17.26 -17.33 -10.02
C ALA A 265 16.78 -18.00 -8.72
N SER A 266 17.66 -18.13 -7.73
CA SER A 266 17.27 -18.29 -6.34
C SER A 266 16.51 -17.06 -5.84
N THR A 267 15.18 -17.13 -5.89
CA THR A 267 14.33 -16.42 -4.91
C THR A 267 15.02 -16.51 -3.55
N PRO A 268 15.31 -15.40 -2.84
CA PRO A 268 16.07 -15.48 -1.60
C PRO A 268 15.41 -16.49 -0.67
N PRO A 269 16.13 -17.43 -0.03
CA PRO A 269 15.54 -18.50 0.77
C PRO A 269 14.81 -18.02 2.04
N GLY A 270 14.66 -16.70 2.21
CA GLY A 270 13.79 -16.04 3.17
C GLY A 270 12.65 -15.19 2.57
N ALA A 271 12.30 -15.27 1.28
CA ALA A 271 11.12 -14.55 0.77
C ALA A 271 9.81 -15.06 1.41
N TRP A 272 9.71 -16.38 1.60
CA TRP A 272 8.65 -17.02 2.38
C TRP A 272 8.78 -16.71 3.88
N MET A 273 10.00 -16.71 4.44
CA MET A 273 10.24 -16.28 5.84
C MET A 273 9.83 -14.81 6.08
N ARG A 274 10.03 -13.93 5.11
CA ARG A 274 9.54 -12.54 5.14
C ARG A 274 8.02 -12.47 5.06
N ARG A 275 7.36 -13.36 4.32
CA ARG A 275 5.88 -13.51 4.36
C ARG A 275 5.38 -14.00 5.72
N LEU A 276 6.15 -14.85 6.41
CA LEU A 276 5.84 -15.38 7.74
C LEU A 276 6.44 -14.58 8.91
N TRP A 277 7.09 -13.43 8.65
CA TRP A 277 7.78 -12.68 9.70
C TRP A 277 6.78 -12.22 10.77
N PRO A 278 6.98 -12.57 12.07
CA PRO A 278 5.98 -12.29 13.10
C PRO A 278 5.66 -10.80 13.22
N GLY A 279 6.63 -9.92 12.94
CA GLY A 279 6.39 -8.47 12.88
C GLY A 279 5.37 -8.03 11.81
N ARG A 280 5.20 -8.76 10.70
CA ARG A 280 4.14 -8.47 9.71
C ARG A 280 2.77 -8.92 10.22
N LEU A 281 2.67 -10.10 10.83
CA LEU A 281 1.44 -10.59 11.47
C LEU A 281 0.96 -9.62 12.57
N VAL A 282 1.86 -9.18 13.44
CA VAL A 282 1.58 -8.21 14.50
C VAL A 282 1.14 -6.85 13.92
N ARG A 283 1.83 -6.32 12.89
CA ARG A 283 1.41 -5.07 12.21
C ARG A 283 0.05 -5.19 11.54
N ARG A 284 -0.23 -6.30 10.87
CA ARG A 284 -1.51 -6.53 10.18
C ARG A 284 -2.66 -6.68 11.17
N ALA A 285 -2.44 -7.41 12.26
CA ALA A 285 -3.37 -7.48 13.38
C ALA A 285 -3.64 -6.09 13.97
N ARG A 286 -2.59 -5.27 14.17
CA ARG A 286 -2.72 -3.87 14.63
C ARG A 286 -3.57 -3.01 13.70
N GLN A 287 -3.33 -3.06 12.39
CA GLN A 287 -4.11 -2.30 11.39
C GLN A 287 -5.61 -2.64 11.40
N HIS A 288 -5.99 -3.84 11.86
CA HIS A 288 -7.36 -4.33 11.90
C HIS A 288 -7.97 -4.37 13.32
N GLY A 289 -7.28 -3.83 14.33
CA GLY A 289 -7.73 -3.83 15.74
C GLY A 289 -7.67 -5.20 16.43
N LEU A 290 -7.08 -6.23 15.80
CA LEU A 290 -7.13 -7.62 16.26
C LEU A 290 -6.17 -7.94 17.42
N LEU A 291 -5.26 -7.04 17.80
CA LEU A 291 -4.25 -7.31 18.84
C LEU A 291 -4.86 -7.68 20.20
N GLY A 292 -5.90 -6.97 20.64
CA GLY A 292 -6.59 -7.28 21.91
C GLY A 292 -7.23 -8.67 21.90
N VAL A 293 -7.86 -9.03 20.78
CA VAL A 293 -8.51 -10.34 20.59
C VAL A 293 -7.48 -11.47 20.54
N LEU A 294 -6.39 -11.29 19.79
CA LEU A 294 -5.30 -12.28 19.73
C LEU A 294 -4.59 -12.44 21.08
N GLY A 295 -4.38 -11.36 21.84
CA GLY A 295 -3.82 -11.42 23.18
C GLY A 295 -4.74 -12.18 24.15
N SER A 296 -6.03 -11.86 24.16
CA SER A 296 -7.00 -12.48 25.06
C SER A 296 -7.22 -13.96 24.74
N LEU A 297 -7.33 -14.33 23.46
CA LEU A 297 -7.39 -15.73 23.02
C LEU A 297 -6.08 -16.47 23.31
N GLY A 298 -4.93 -15.80 23.18
CA GLY A 298 -3.62 -16.34 23.55
C GLY A 298 -3.52 -16.66 25.04
N ALA A 299 -4.08 -15.82 25.91
CA ALA A 299 -4.12 -16.05 27.36
C ALA A 299 -5.03 -17.25 27.72
N VAL A 300 -6.22 -17.34 27.11
CA VAL A 300 -7.13 -18.48 27.26
C VAL A 300 -6.50 -19.79 26.76
N ALA A 301 -5.80 -19.75 25.61
CA ALA A 301 -5.11 -20.92 25.06
C ALA A 301 -3.89 -21.33 25.90
N ALA A 302 -3.14 -20.37 26.46
CA ALA A 302 -2.05 -20.65 27.39
C ALA A 302 -2.54 -21.36 28.66
N CYS A 303 -3.73 -20.98 29.16
CA CYS A 303 -4.34 -21.64 30.32
C CYS A 303 -4.94 -23.01 29.96
N TYR A 304 -6.09 -23.03 29.28
CA TYR A 304 -6.85 -24.27 29.07
C TYR A 304 -6.34 -25.11 27.90
N GLY A 305 -5.72 -24.50 26.89
CA GLY A 305 -5.18 -25.22 25.72
C GLY A 305 -3.96 -26.07 26.07
N VAL A 306 -3.05 -25.55 26.89
CA VAL A 306 -1.88 -26.32 27.39
C VAL A 306 -2.34 -27.50 28.25
N LEU A 307 -3.27 -27.28 29.18
CA LEU A 307 -3.89 -28.34 29.98
C LEU A 307 -4.56 -29.42 29.11
N ALA A 308 -5.33 -29.03 28.10
CA ALA A 308 -6.00 -29.96 27.20
C ALA A 308 -5.00 -30.80 26.38
N VAL A 309 -3.92 -30.20 25.86
CA VAL A 309 -2.88 -30.92 25.11
C VAL A 309 -2.10 -31.89 26.00
N VAL A 310 -1.68 -31.46 27.20
CA VAL A 310 -0.98 -32.34 28.15
C VAL A 310 -1.90 -33.50 28.58
N SER A 311 -3.18 -33.24 28.82
CA SER A 311 -4.17 -34.27 29.14
C SER A 311 -4.37 -35.27 27.99
N ALA A 312 -4.45 -34.79 26.74
CA ALA A 312 -4.58 -35.65 25.56
C ALA A 312 -3.32 -36.50 25.30
N LEU A 313 -2.13 -35.94 25.53
CA LEU A 313 -0.87 -36.68 25.43
C LEU A 313 -0.75 -37.76 26.52
N ALA A 314 -1.22 -37.47 27.74
CA ALA A 314 -1.28 -38.46 28.81
C ALA A 314 -2.21 -39.65 28.47
N LEU A 315 -3.34 -39.41 27.79
CA LEU A 315 -4.22 -40.47 27.27
C LEU A 315 -3.55 -41.34 26.19
N LEU A 316 -2.53 -40.82 25.50
CA LEU A 316 -1.69 -41.55 24.54
C LEU A 316 -0.45 -42.20 25.19
N GLY A 317 -0.35 -42.18 26.52
CA GLY A 317 0.78 -42.72 27.27
C GLY A 317 2.04 -41.82 27.27
N ILE A 318 1.93 -40.58 26.76
CA ILE A 318 3.05 -39.63 26.67
C ILE A 318 2.98 -38.67 27.85
N ALA A 319 3.78 -38.94 28.90
CA ALA A 319 3.90 -38.05 30.04
C ALA A 319 4.79 -36.84 29.71
N VAL A 320 4.19 -35.65 29.65
CA VAL A 320 4.92 -34.38 29.50
C VAL A 320 4.97 -33.66 30.86
N PRO A 321 6.15 -33.47 31.47
CA PRO A 321 6.27 -32.73 32.72
C PRO A 321 6.01 -31.23 32.45
N LEU A 322 4.96 -30.69 33.06
CA LEU A 322 4.61 -29.27 32.97
C LEU A 322 5.24 -28.50 34.14
N ASP A 323 6.24 -27.67 33.85
CA ASP A 323 6.78 -26.72 34.84
C ASP A 323 5.73 -25.64 35.13
N THR A 324 5.18 -25.68 36.35
CA THR A 324 4.14 -24.74 36.79
C THR A 324 4.63 -23.29 36.84
N ARG A 325 5.92 -23.02 37.05
CA ARG A 325 6.46 -21.66 37.05
C ARG A 325 6.50 -21.09 35.63
N LEU A 326 6.96 -21.88 34.67
CA LEU A 326 6.99 -21.48 33.25
C LEU A 326 5.57 -21.33 32.68
N TRP A 327 4.66 -22.24 33.04
CA TRP A 327 3.26 -22.19 32.61
C TRP A 327 2.51 -20.96 33.19
N THR A 328 2.63 -20.71 34.49
CA THR A 328 2.10 -19.48 35.13
C THR A 328 2.70 -18.22 34.50
N ALA A 329 4.02 -18.17 34.28
CA ALA A 329 4.67 -17.03 33.65
C ALA A 329 4.12 -16.76 32.23
N LEU A 330 3.85 -17.81 31.44
CA LEU A 330 3.24 -17.68 30.11
C LEU A 330 1.85 -17.04 30.17
N ILE A 331 0.98 -17.48 31.10
CA ILE A 331 -0.37 -16.94 31.26
C ILE A 331 -0.32 -15.46 31.68
N VAL A 332 0.57 -15.11 32.61
CA VAL A 332 0.81 -13.73 33.06
C VAL A 332 1.26 -12.86 31.88
N VAL A 333 2.25 -13.30 31.10
CA VAL A 333 2.75 -12.54 29.94
C VAL A 333 1.67 -12.35 28.87
N MET A 334 0.89 -13.39 28.53
CA MET A 334 -0.21 -13.25 27.57
C MET A 334 -1.30 -12.28 28.06
N THR A 335 -1.64 -12.34 29.35
CA THR A 335 -2.62 -11.44 29.98
C THR A 335 -2.14 -9.98 29.94
N LEU A 336 -0.87 -9.73 30.26
CA LEU A 336 -0.27 -8.40 30.19
C LEU A 336 -0.19 -7.87 28.74
N LEU A 337 0.11 -8.72 27.76
CA LEU A 337 0.10 -8.34 26.34
C LEU A 337 -1.32 -7.97 25.86
N ALA A 338 -2.35 -8.67 26.34
CA ALA A 338 -3.75 -8.30 26.07
C ALA A 338 -4.10 -6.92 26.64
N LEU A 339 -3.71 -6.63 27.89
CA LEU A 339 -3.90 -5.31 28.50
C LEU A 339 -3.19 -4.18 27.75
N LEU A 340 -1.93 -4.40 27.36
CA LEU A 340 -1.16 -3.42 26.59
C LEU A 340 -1.81 -3.11 25.24
N ALA A 341 -2.37 -4.13 24.57
CA ALA A 341 -3.11 -3.93 23.32
C ALA A 341 -4.39 -3.11 23.52
N LEU A 342 -5.18 -3.39 24.55
CA LEU A 342 -6.39 -2.63 24.90
C LEU A 342 -6.04 -1.17 25.27
N ALA A 343 -5.05 -0.97 26.13
CA ALA A 343 -4.60 0.36 26.54
C ALA A 343 -4.07 1.20 25.35
N TRP A 344 -3.42 0.56 24.37
CA TRP A 344 -2.94 1.23 23.17
C TRP A 344 -4.09 1.72 22.27
N ASN A 345 -5.17 0.93 22.15
CA ASN A 345 -6.31 1.24 21.29
C ASN A 345 -7.21 2.36 21.81
N VAL A 346 -7.15 2.69 23.11
CA VAL A 346 -7.77 3.90 23.72
C VAL A 346 -7.45 5.16 22.89
N ASN A 347 -6.22 5.31 22.41
CA ASN A 347 -5.81 6.48 21.62
C ASN A 347 -6.46 6.55 20.22
N VAL A 348 -7.00 5.43 19.72
CA VAL A 348 -7.65 5.33 18.40
C VAL A 348 -9.13 5.67 18.49
N HIS A 349 -9.87 5.03 19.41
CA HIS A 349 -11.32 5.19 19.52
C HIS A 349 -11.77 6.07 20.71
N ARG A 350 -10.83 6.66 21.45
CA ARG A 350 -11.04 7.63 22.56
C ARG A 350 -12.01 7.17 23.66
N SER A 351 -12.01 5.87 23.99
CA SER A 351 -12.80 5.33 25.12
C SER A 351 -11.92 4.50 26.04
N LEU A 352 -12.07 4.69 27.35
CA LEU A 352 -11.36 3.92 28.38
C LEU A 352 -12.06 2.61 28.75
N VAL A 353 -13.33 2.43 28.35
CA VAL A 353 -14.17 1.32 28.81
C VAL A 353 -13.56 -0.06 28.50
N PRO A 354 -13.05 -0.37 27.29
CA PRO A 354 -12.45 -1.69 27.03
C PRO A 354 -11.20 -1.94 27.88
N ALA A 355 -10.34 -0.92 28.06
CA ALA A 355 -9.14 -1.03 28.89
C ALA A 355 -9.47 -1.25 30.38
N LEU A 356 -10.51 -0.60 30.91
CA LEU A 356 -10.96 -0.78 32.30
C LEU A 356 -11.58 -2.17 32.54
N VAL A 357 -12.45 -2.65 31.64
CA VAL A 357 -13.03 -3.99 31.72
C VAL A 357 -11.95 -5.07 31.56
N GLY A 358 -11.00 -4.86 30.64
CA GLY A 358 -9.83 -5.72 30.49
C GLY A 358 -8.95 -5.76 31.74
N ALA A 359 -8.66 -4.60 32.35
CA ALA A 359 -7.88 -4.51 33.58
C ALA A 359 -8.56 -5.25 34.75
N ALA A 360 -9.89 -5.13 34.90
CA ALA A 360 -10.65 -5.89 35.88
C ALA A 360 -10.58 -7.41 35.61
N GLY A 361 -10.76 -7.83 34.35
CA GLY A 361 -10.64 -9.25 33.96
C GLY A 361 -9.25 -9.83 34.23
N ALA A 362 -8.20 -9.10 33.87
CA ALA A 362 -6.82 -9.47 34.14
C ALA A 362 -6.51 -9.53 35.65
N ALA A 363 -7.04 -8.61 36.45
CA ALA A 363 -6.89 -8.66 37.91
C ALA A 363 -7.51 -9.93 38.52
N LEU A 364 -8.67 -10.37 38.02
CA LEU A 364 -9.30 -11.63 38.43
C LEU A 364 -8.46 -12.86 38.03
N VAL A 365 -7.94 -12.90 36.81
CA VAL A 365 -7.03 -13.97 36.34
C VAL A 365 -5.76 -14.03 37.20
N LEU A 366 -5.10 -12.88 37.43
CA LEU A 366 -3.89 -12.81 38.25
C LEU A 366 -4.16 -13.18 39.72
N TYR A 367 -5.31 -12.78 40.27
CA TYR A 367 -5.72 -13.17 41.62
C TYR A 367 -5.94 -14.68 41.75
N ALA A 368 -6.62 -15.31 40.79
CA ALA A 368 -6.86 -16.75 40.80
C ALA A 368 -5.54 -17.56 40.63
N ILE A 369 -4.58 -17.07 39.84
CA ILE A 369 -3.34 -17.79 39.56
C ILE A 369 -2.25 -17.57 40.62
N LEU A 370 -2.19 -16.39 41.24
CA LEU A 370 -1.15 -16.02 42.22
C LEU A 370 -1.64 -16.08 43.69
N GLY A 371 -2.95 -16.13 43.91
CA GLY A 371 -3.59 -16.19 45.22
C GLY A 371 -4.19 -17.56 45.51
N ALA A 372 -5.42 -17.59 46.02
CA ALA A 372 -6.18 -18.82 46.21
C ALA A 372 -6.92 -19.17 44.91
N TYR A 373 -6.55 -20.28 44.29
CA TYR A 373 -7.11 -20.71 43.01
C TYR A 373 -8.59 -21.09 43.10
N ASP A 374 -9.41 -20.36 42.34
CA ASP A 374 -10.81 -20.68 42.06
C ASP A 374 -11.06 -20.55 40.55
N TRP A 375 -11.39 -21.67 39.90
CA TRP A 375 -11.66 -21.76 38.47
C TRP A 375 -12.82 -20.84 38.02
N ARG A 376 -13.76 -20.51 38.91
CA ARG A 376 -14.89 -19.61 38.60
C ARG A 376 -14.42 -18.18 38.47
N ILE A 377 -13.50 -17.75 39.34
CA ILE A 377 -12.90 -16.41 39.32
C ILE A 377 -12.00 -16.28 38.09
N GLU A 378 -11.20 -17.31 37.79
CA GLU A 378 -10.37 -17.39 36.60
C GLU A 378 -11.21 -17.31 35.31
N ALA A 379 -12.24 -18.15 35.17
CA ALA A 379 -13.11 -18.17 34.00
C ALA A 379 -13.87 -16.84 33.82
N ALA A 380 -14.33 -16.22 34.91
CA ALA A 380 -14.94 -14.88 34.86
C ALA A 380 -13.94 -13.81 34.41
N GLY A 381 -12.68 -13.88 34.88
CA GLY A 381 -11.60 -13.00 34.46
C GLY A 381 -11.28 -13.11 32.96
N PHE A 382 -11.16 -14.34 32.44
CA PHE A 382 -10.97 -14.57 31.00
C PHE A 382 -12.19 -14.14 30.16
N ALA A 383 -13.41 -14.39 30.63
CA ALA A 383 -14.62 -13.93 29.96
C ALA A 383 -14.67 -12.40 29.85
N ALA A 384 -14.31 -11.68 30.92
CA ALA A 384 -14.19 -10.22 30.92
C ALA A 384 -13.07 -9.73 29.98
N LEU A 385 -11.91 -10.40 29.94
CA LEU A 385 -10.79 -10.08 29.06
C LEU A 385 -11.18 -10.24 27.56
N VAL A 386 -11.88 -11.32 27.22
CA VAL A 386 -12.38 -11.56 25.85
C VAL A 386 -13.51 -10.58 25.48
N ALA A 387 -14.44 -10.31 26.39
CA ALA A 387 -15.51 -9.34 26.16
C ALA A 387 -14.95 -7.91 25.94
N ALA A 388 -13.95 -7.52 26.74
CA ALA A 388 -13.21 -6.27 26.55
C ALA A 388 -12.57 -6.20 25.16
N ALA A 389 -11.89 -7.26 24.72
CA ALA A 389 -11.26 -7.32 23.40
C ALA A 389 -12.24 -7.31 22.22
N LEU A 390 -13.41 -7.93 22.35
CA LEU A 390 -14.46 -7.87 21.33
C LEU A 390 -15.10 -6.48 21.27
N PHE A 391 -15.28 -5.81 22.41
CA PHE A 391 -15.81 -4.45 22.48
C PHE A 391 -14.81 -3.41 21.97
N ASP A 392 -13.53 -3.57 22.30
CA ASP A 392 -12.41 -2.81 21.74
C ASP A 392 -12.39 -2.90 20.20
N LEU A 393 -12.44 -4.11 19.65
CA LEU A 393 -12.50 -4.35 18.20
C LEU A 393 -13.73 -3.70 17.56
N HIS A 394 -14.88 -3.72 18.23
CA HIS A 394 -16.10 -3.06 17.75
C HIS A 394 -15.95 -1.53 17.70
N LEU A 395 -15.41 -0.92 18.76
CA LEU A 395 -15.14 0.52 18.81
C LEU A 395 -14.06 0.93 17.80
N PHE A 396 -13.01 0.11 17.63
CA PHE A 396 -11.96 0.30 16.63
C PHE A 396 -12.55 0.30 15.22
N ARG A 397 -13.39 -0.70 14.86
CA ARG A 397 -14.06 -0.76 13.56
C ARG A 397 -14.97 0.43 13.30
N ARG A 398 -15.75 0.86 14.31
CA ARG A 398 -16.58 2.08 14.24
C ARG A 398 -15.74 3.35 14.00
N ALA A 399 -14.65 3.53 14.75
CA ALA A 399 -13.74 4.67 14.58
C ALA A 399 -13.02 4.68 13.21
N MET A 400 -12.91 3.50 12.57
CA MET A 400 -12.28 3.31 11.26
C MET A 400 -13.26 3.34 10.09
N GLY A 401 -14.58 3.41 10.34
CA GLY A 401 -15.60 3.48 9.29
C GLY A 401 -15.89 2.16 8.56
N CYS A 402 -15.57 1.01 9.17
CA CYS A 402 -15.92 -0.32 8.65
C CYS A 402 -17.37 -0.68 8.99
#